data_AF-A0A699I0F4-F1
#
_entry.id   AF-A0A699I0F4-F1
#
_cell.length_a   1.000
_cell.length_b   1.000
_cell.length_c   1.000
_cell.angle_alpha   90.00
_cell.angle_beta   90.00
_cell.angle_gamma   90.00
#
_symmetry.space_group_name_H-M   'P 1'
#
loop_
_entity.id
_entity.type
_entity.pdbx_description
1 polymer ?
#
loop_
_entity_poly.entity_id
_entity_poly.type
_entity_poly.pdbx_seq_one_letter_code
_entity_poly.pdbx_strand_id
1 'polypeptide(L)'
;MMMGLDYICTTSEWFFAVGRVLGNMVDALVEQPLSRLLKHIILCYLRLSDNQRECDALRSYLPNMLRDATFSSCLREEPTRRWWLQEVNCCLGVLVRVG
;
A
#
# COMPACT_ATOMS: atom_id res chain seq x y z
N MET A 1 21.90 -3.22 28.80
CA MET A 1 22.15 -4.44 28.01
C MET A 1 21.64 -4.17 26.61
N MET A 2 22.57 -4.05 25.67
CA MET A 2 22.41 -4.01 24.20
C MET A 2 21.45 -2.98 23.58
N MET A 3 21.93 -1.74 23.50
CA MET A 3 21.76 -0.92 22.31
C MET A 3 22.74 -1.46 21.26
N GLY A 4 22.25 -2.11 20.20
CA GLY A 4 23.12 -2.67 19.18
C GLY A 4 22.35 -3.20 17.98
N LEU A 5 22.39 -2.47 16.87
CA LEU A 5 22.14 -2.92 15.49
C LEU A 5 20.76 -3.45 15.08
N ASP A 6 19.80 -3.64 15.99
CA ASP A 6 18.52 -4.27 15.63
C ASP A 6 17.51 -3.35 14.90
N TYR A 7 17.64 -2.03 14.98
CA TYR A 7 16.62 -1.09 14.42
C TYR A 7 16.62 -1.04 12.87
N ILE A 8 17.71 -1.45 12.22
CA ILE A 8 17.88 -1.31 10.77
C ILE A 8 17.37 -2.55 10.03
N CYS A 9 17.44 -3.75 10.63
CA CYS A 9 16.80 -4.96 10.09
C CYS A 9 15.33 -5.10 10.51
N THR A 10 14.95 -4.65 11.71
CA THR A 10 13.53 -4.71 12.12
C THR A 10 12.62 -3.86 11.26
N THR A 11 13.06 -2.70 10.76
CA THR A 11 12.20 -1.82 9.93
C THR A 11 11.88 -2.47 8.58
N SER A 12 12.88 -3.01 7.88
CA SER A 12 12.68 -3.61 6.56
C SER A 12 12.02 -4.99 6.63
N GLU A 13 12.38 -5.86 7.59
CA GLU A 13 11.69 -7.16 7.74
C GLU A 13 10.21 -6.99 8.11
N TRP A 14 9.88 -6.03 8.99
CA TRP A 14 8.49 -5.67 9.24
C TRP A 14 7.80 -5.15 7.99
N PHE A 15 8.49 -4.33 7.20
CA PHE A 15 7.94 -3.78 5.96
C PHE A 15 7.59 -4.88 4.97
N PHE A 16 8.49 -5.85 4.77
CA PHE A 16 8.24 -7.00 3.91
C PHE A 16 7.12 -7.90 4.44
N ALA A 17 7.06 -8.12 5.75
CA ALA A 17 6.00 -8.90 6.39
C ALA A 17 4.63 -8.21 6.19
N VAL A 18 4.56 -6.90 6.44
CA VAL A 18 3.33 -6.11 6.25
C VAL A 18 2.95 -6.07 4.78
N GLY A 19 3.89 -5.82 3.85
CA GLY A 19 3.63 -5.81 2.41
C GLY A 19 3.08 -7.15 1.90
N ARG A 20 3.62 -8.28 2.39
CA ARG A 20 3.15 -9.62 2.06
C ARG A 20 1.75 -9.88 2.60
N VAL A 21 1.47 -9.50 3.85
CA VAL A 21 0.14 -9.65 4.46
C VAL A 21 -0.88 -8.78 3.73
N LEU A 22 -0.54 -7.53 3.40
CA LEU A 22 -1.41 -6.64 2.63
C LEU A 22 -1.70 -7.23 1.25
N GLY A 23 -0.70 -7.80 0.56
CA GLY A 23 -0.88 -8.50 -0.71
C GLY A 23 -1.87 -9.67 -0.60
N ASN A 24 -1.71 -10.53 0.41
CA ASN A 24 -2.65 -11.63 0.66
C ASN A 24 -4.07 -11.14 1.01
N MET A 25 -4.18 -10.04 1.75
CA MET A 25 -5.48 -9.42 2.06
C MET A 25 -6.14 -8.83 0.81
N VAL A 26 -5.36 -8.26 -0.11
CA VAL A 26 -5.85 -7.76 -1.41
C VAL A 26 -6.33 -8.90 -2.29
N ASP A 27 -5.63 -10.03 -2.30
CA ASP A 27 -6.05 -11.23 -3.05
C ASP A 27 -7.39 -11.77 -2.51
N ALA A 28 -7.52 -11.90 -1.20
CA ALA A 28 -8.77 -12.30 -0.55
C ALA A 28 -9.92 -11.29 -0.80
N LEU A 29 -9.61 -10.01 -1.01
CA LEU A 29 -10.60 -8.98 -1.35
C LEU A 29 -11.17 -9.11 -2.77
N VAL A 30 -10.46 -9.77 -3.69
CA VAL A 30 -10.99 -10.07 -5.02
C VAL A 30 -12.14 -11.07 -4.93
N GLU A 31 -11.98 -12.10 -4.09
CA GLU A 31 -13.01 -13.10 -3.86
C GLU A 31 -14.16 -12.55 -3.01
N GLN A 32 -13.85 -11.76 -1.98
CA GLN A 32 -14.83 -11.13 -1.08
C GLN A 32 -14.59 -9.62 -0.96
N PRO A 33 -15.30 -8.79 -1.75
CA PRO A 33 -15.08 -7.35 -1.75
C PRO A 33 -15.58 -6.69 -0.46
N LEU A 34 -14.68 -6.55 0.52
CA LEU A 34 -14.93 -5.85 1.79
C LEU A 34 -14.43 -4.40 1.72
N SER A 35 -15.32 -3.47 1.41
CA SER A 35 -15.02 -2.03 1.24
C SER A 35 -14.32 -1.39 2.45
N ARG A 36 -14.61 -1.87 3.68
CA ARG A 36 -13.98 -1.38 4.91
C ARG A 36 -12.52 -1.82 5.05
N LEU A 37 -12.20 -3.02 4.61
CA LEU A 37 -10.85 -3.59 4.68
C LEU A 37 -9.94 -2.92 3.64
N LEU A 38 -10.46 -2.72 2.41
CA LEU A 38 -9.77 -2.01 1.34
C LEU A 38 -9.31 -0.62 1.79
N LYS A 39 -10.15 0.11 2.53
CA LYS A 39 -9.78 1.40 3.13
C LYS A 39 -8.59 1.28 4.08
N HIS A 40 -8.59 0.28 4.98
CA HIS A 40 -7.47 0.07 5.91
C HIS A 40 -6.18 -0.29 5.17
N ILE A 41 -6.27 -1.10 4.11
CA ILE A 41 -5.12 -1.47 3.29
C ILE A 41 -4.49 -0.24 2.63
N ILE A 42 -5.30 0.61 1.98
CA ILE A 42 -4.82 1.85 1.36
C ILE A 42 -4.19 2.78 2.40
N LEU A 43 -4.79 2.88 3.60
CA LEU A 43 -4.24 3.65 4.72
C LEU A 43 -2.89 3.11 5.20
N CYS A 44 -2.73 1.80 5.28
CA CYS A 44 -1.45 1.17 5.61
C CYS A 44 -0.40 1.49 4.56
N TYR A 45 -0.72 1.40 3.27
CA TYR A 45 0.19 1.79 2.19
C TYR A 45 0.59 3.27 2.26
N LEU A 46 -0.34 4.18 2.58
CA LEU A 46 -0.03 5.61 2.73
C LEU A 46 0.90 5.88 3.92
N ARG A 47 0.71 5.16 5.02
CA ARG A 47 1.58 5.28 6.19
C ARG A 47 2.97 4.68 5.95
N LEU A 48 3.03 3.64 5.10
CA LEU A 48 4.29 3.06 4.64
C LEU A 48 5.02 4.00 3.67
N SER A 49 4.29 4.74 2.81
CA SER A 49 4.89 5.70 1.87
C SER A 49 5.44 6.98 2.53
N ASP A 50 5.04 7.28 3.77
CA ASP A 50 5.64 8.36 4.57
C ASP A 50 7.14 8.10 4.84
N ASN A 51 7.56 6.83 4.84
CA ASN A 51 8.96 6.45 4.91
C ASN A 51 9.59 6.43 3.51
N GLN A 52 10.15 7.57 3.11
CA GLN A 52 10.81 7.77 1.81
C GLN A 52 11.86 6.70 1.43
N ARG A 53 12.53 6.09 2.42
CA ARG A 53 13.55 5.04 2.19
C ARG A 53 12.98 3.71 1.69
N GLU A 54 11.75 3.39 2.08
CA GLU A 54 11.09 2.13 1.75
C GLU A 54 10.12 2.30 0.57
N CYS A 55 9.96 3.52 0.05
CA CYS A 55 9.05 3.85 -1.05
C CYS A 55 9.39 3.05 -2.33
N ASP A 56 10.68 2.99 -2.70
CA ASP A 56 11.15 2.21 -3.85
C ASP A 56 10.86 0.71 -3.70
N ALA A 57 11.02 0.16 -2.50
CA ALA A 57 10.66 -1.21 -2.21
C ALA A 57 9.14 -1.40 -2.33
N LEU A 58 8.35 -0.52 -1.68
CA LEU A 58 6.89 -0.56 -1.68
C LEU A 58 6.30 -0.56 -3.10
N ARG A 59 6.92 0.16 -4.04
CA ARG A 59 6.52 0.16 -5.45
C ARG A 59 6.53 -1.23 -6.08
N SER A 60 7.45 -2.10 -5.65
CA SER A 60 7.58 -3.49 -6.12
C SER A 60 6.63 -4.44 -5.38
N TYR A 61 6.20 -4.09 -4.17
CA TYR A 61 5.27 -4.89 -3.36
C TYR A 61 3.81 -4.43 -3.47
N LEU A 62 3.54 -3.32 -4.14
CA LEU A 62 2.18 -2.84 -4.37
C LEU A 62 1.48 -3.81 -5.34
N PRO A 63 0.44 -4.54 -4.90
CA PRO A 63 -0.22 -5.53 -5.74
C PRO A 63 -0.88 -4.85 -6.94
N ASN A 64 -0.75 -5.49 -8.11
CA ASN A 64 -1.29 -4.96 -9.37
C ASN A 64 -2.79 -4.67 -9.29
N MET A 65 -3.56 -5.37 -8.46
CA MET A 65 -5.00 -5.14 -8.28
C MET A 65 -5.34 -3.79 -7.65
N LEU A 66 -4.43 -3.19 -6.86
CA LEU A 66 -4.59 -1.81 -6.36
C LEU A 66 -4.21 -0.77 -7.41
N ARG A 67 -3.39 -1.13 -8.40
CA ARG A 67 -3.06 -0.30 -9.56
C ARG A 67 -4.08 -0.42 -10.67
N ASP A 68 -4.63 -1.61 -10.83
CA ASP A 68 -5.62 -1.95 -11.84
C ASP A 68 -7.02 -1.53 -11.37
N ALA A 69 -7.94 -1.34 -12.31
CA ALA A 69 -9.30 -0.88 -12.01
C ALA A 69 -10.15 -1.93 -11.26
N THR A 70 -9.56 -3.02 -10.75
CA THR A 70 -10.21 -4.11 -10.01
C THR A 70 -11.10 -3.59 -8.87
N PHE A 71 -10.61 -2.63 -8.07
CA PHE A 71 -11.38 -2.03 -6.97
C PHE A 71 -12.04 -0.70 -7.33
N SER A 72 -12.04 -0.30 -8.60
CA SER A 72 -12.57 0.99 -9.05
C SER A 72 -14.05 1.20 -8.70
N SER A 73 -14.85 0.13 -8.70
CA SER A 73 -16.25 0.15 -8.28
C SER A 73 -16.39 0.47 -6.79
N CYS A 74 -15.63 -0.17 -5.90
CA CYS A 74 -15.61 0.15 -4.48
C CYS A 74 -15.12 1.59 -4.26
N LEU A 75 -14.08 2.02 -4.97
CA LEU A 75 -13.50 3.36 -4.86
C LEU A 75 -14.38 4.47 -5.43
N ARG A 76 -15.28 4.15 -6.38
CA ARG A 76 -16.22 5.11 -6.97
C ARG A 76 -17.16 5.70 -5.92
N GLU A 77 -17.55 4.90 -4.94
CA GLU A 77 -18.49 5.28 -3.88
C GLU A 77 -17.88 6.18 -2.81
N GLU A 78 -16.54 6.23 -2.66
CA GLU A 78 -15.86 7.16 -1.74
C GLU A 78 -14.79 7.98 -2.46
N PRO A 79 -15.03 9.28 -2.75
CA PRO A 79 -14.05 10.15 -3.40
C PRO A 79 -12.76 10.30 -2.56
N THR A 80 -12.88 10.23 -1.24
CA THR A 80 -11.73 10.23 -0.33
C THR A 80 -10.81 9.05 -0.63
N ARG A 81 -11.29 7.80 -0.78
CA ARG A 81 -10.40 6.65 -1.04
C ARG A 81 -9.59 6.78 -2.35
N ARG A 82 -10.17 7.42 -3.37
CA ARG A 82 -9.45 7.72 -4.63
C ARG A 82 -8.31 8.70 -4.43
N TRP A 83 -8.51 9.74 -3.60
CA TRP A 83 -7.45 10.70 -3.29
C TRP A 83 -6.26 10.03 -2.61
N TRP A 84 -6.50 9.12 -1.64
CA TRP A 84 -5.42 8.44 -0.91
C TRP A 84 -4.63 7.50 -1.83
N LEU A 85 -5.30 6.80 -2.75
CA LEU A 85 -4.65 5.98 -3.77
C LEU A 85 -3.79 6.82 -4.72
N GLN A 86 -4.29 7.98 -5.14
CA GLN A 86 -3.49 8.90 -5.97
C GLN A 86 -2.27 9.42 -5.21
N GLU A 87 -2.42 9.76 -3.93
CA GLU A 87 -1.32 10.25 -3.09
C GLU A 87 -0.24 9.17 -2.92
N VAL A 88 -0.61 7.93 -2.60
CA VAL A 88 0.33 6.79 -2.57
C VAL A 88 1.04 6.64 -3.93
N ASN A 89 0.30 6.70 -5.03
CA ASN A 89 0.87 6.58 -6.37
C ASN A 89 1.84 7.73 -6.72
N CYS A 90 1.56 8.93 -6.21
CA CYS A 90 2.40 10.12 -6.33
C CYS A 90 3.69 9.96 -5.50
N CYS A 91 3.58 9.59 -4.23
CA CYS A 91 4.72 9.36 -3.34
C CYS A 91 5.65 8.24 -3.85
N LEU A 92 5.09 7.19 -4.46
CA LEU A 92 5.86 6.08 -5.04
C LEU A 92 6.48 6.40 -6.40
N GLY A 93 6.25 7.61 -6.94
CA GLY A 93 6.70 7.99 -8.29
C GLY A 93 6.10 7.09 -9.39
N VAL A 94 4.97 6.43 -9.10
CA VAL A 94 4.24 5.55 -10.04
C VAL A 94 3.30 6.36 -10.93
N LEU A 95 3.33 7.68 -10.81
CA LEU A 95 2.49 8.57 -11.60
C LEU A 95 2.81 8.44 -13.09
N VAL A 96 1.96 7.65 -13.77
CA VAL A 96 1.52 7.93 -15.13
C VAL A 96 1.09 9.38 -15.13
N ARG A 97 1.86 10.23 -15.79
CA ARG A 97 1.44 11.58 -16.18
C ARG A 97 0.14 11.42 -16.97
N VAL A 98 -0.99 11.63 -16.31
CA VAL A 98 -2.20 12.05 -17.02
C VAL A 98 -2.02 13.54 -17.23
N GLY A 99 -1.38 13.88 -18.34
CA GLY A 99 -0.93 15.23 -18.70
C GLY A 99 0.12 15.16 -19.79
#